data_AF-A0A929VNB2-F1
#
_entry.id   AF-A0A929VNB2-F1
#
_cell.length_a   1.000
_cell.length_b   1.000
_cell.length_c   1.000
_cell.angle_alpha   90.00
_cell.angle_beta   90.00
_cell.angle_gamma   90.00
#
_symmetry.space_group_name_H-M   'P 1'
#
loop_
_entity.id
_entity.type
_entity.pdbx_description
1 polymer ?
#
loop_
_entity_poly.entity_id
_entity_poly.type
_entity_poly.pdbx_seq_one_letter_code
_entity_poly.pdbx_strand_id
1 'polypeptide(L)'
;MKNFLLRFLRFLVRCLFAVCFPGLAARCPSVVPSLGAPRRRERDDDAAQPTLHLRLRQLLEETHEFRYNVLAEVPEFRERDGQGAFRRITPLDFNTLSIRAIDAGIGVWQRDVVRLLHSSLLPSFHPLTDYMNRLPDWDGVDRVRPLGERVSTEAAWLCGFAVWLRALAAQWMGQPTATANDLVPLLVSRRQGLRKSTFCRLLMPPELADYYTDKFDLVGSAAPEPRLAKLGLINLDEFDRYTLRQHATLKNLLQLKQLCLRRAYRQELLSLPRMASFMATSNVKEVLVDRTGSRRFVCVEVTHPIDCSPVDHAQLFAQLRSEVLSGAPCYLDRASTRLQERANAAFRVASPLAECLSRYYRVPRSGEVGKWHTVTALYDRLRRRCPAAVRGVSLQAFGREVRSLGFSVSHRRCGNSLRVVEM
;
A
#
# COMPACT_ATOMS: atom_id res chain seq x y z
N MET A 1 51.62 20.45 -10.25
CA MET A 1 51.31 19.10 -9.68
C MET A 1 50.98 18.02 -10.71
N LYS A 2 50.29 18.28 -11.84
CA LYS A 2 49.97 17.22 -12.85
C LYS A 2 51.17 16.65 -13.63
N ASN A 3 52.21 17.44 -13.91
CA ASN A 3 53.41 16.95 -14.62
C ASN A 3 54.38 16.11 -13.78
N PHE A 4 54.25 16.15 -12.45
CA PHE A 4 55.07 15.34 -11.55
C PHE A 4 54.54 13.89 -11.50
N LEU A 5 53.22 13.73 -11.47
CA LEU A 5 52.56 12.42 -11.43
C LEU A 5 52.83 11.58 -12.70
N LEU A 6 52.87 12.22 -13.88
CA LEU A 6 53.12 11.55 -15.15
C LEU A 6 54.59 11.10 -15.30
N ARG A 7 55.54 11.86 -14.74
CA ARG A 7 56.95 11.49 -14.69
C ARG A 7 57.21 10.38 -13.68
N PHE A 8 56.51 10.39 -12.54
CA PHE A 8 56.57 9.33 -11.53
C PHE A 8 56.02 8.00 -12.06
N LEU A 9 54.92 8.02 -12.82
CA LEU A 9 54.35 6.81 -13.44
C LEU A 9 55.27 6.19 -14.49
N ARG A 10 55.93 7.01 -15.32
CA ARG A 10 56.90 6.52 -16.32
C ARG A 10 58.17 5.95 -15.69
N PHE A 11 58.59 6.48 -14.54
CA PHE A 11 59.71 5.94 -13.77
C PHE A 11 59.36 4.56 -13.17
N LEU A 12 58.17 4.42 -12.58
CA LEU A 12 57.67 3.16 -12.03
C LEU A 12 57.58 2.04 -13.07
N VAL A 13 57.07 2.34 -14.28
CA VAL A 13 56.97 1.36 -15.38
C VAL A 13 58.36 0.92 -15.86
N ARG A 14 59.34 1.82 -15.90
CA ARG A 14 60.73 1.48 -16.26
C ARG A 14 61.43 0.67 -15.18
N CYS A 15 61.20 0.96 -13.90
CA CYS A 15 61.73 0.15 -12.80
C CYS A 15 61.12 -1.25 -12.76
N LEU A 16 59.81 -1.38 -13.02
CA LEU A 16 59.12 -2.68 -13.11
C LEU A 16 59.64 -3.55 -14.25
N PHE A 17 59.95 -2.96 -15.41
CA PHE A 17 60.53 -3.71 -16.54
C PHE A 17 61.98 -4.18 -16.28
N ALA A 18 62.77 -3.39 -15.57
CA ALA A 18 64.16 -3.73 -15.24
C ALA A 18 64.30 -4.80 -14.14
N VAL A 19 63.30 -4.94 -13.27
CA VAL A 19 63.29 -5.96 -12.19
C VAL A 19 62.78 -7.32 -12.69
N CYS A 20 61.93 -7.35 -13.71
CA CYS A 20 61.30 -8.60 -14.17
C CYS A 20 62.05 -9.35 -15.28
N PHE A 21 62.94 -8.71 -16.06
CA PHE A 21 63.62 -9.38 -17.18
C PHE A 21 65.05 -8.85 -17.44
N PRO A 22 66.07 -9.34 -16.71
CA PRO A 22 67.45 -9.07 -17.04
C PRO A 22 67.96 -10.14 -18.02
N GLY A 23 67.97 -9.81 -19.32
CA GLY A 23 68.74 -10.56 -20.30
C GLY A 23 67.91 -11.26 -21.37
N LEU A 24 67.61 -10.54 -22.44
CA LEU A 24 67.56 -11.10 -23.80
C LEU A 24 67.63 -9.93 -24.79
N ALA A 25 68.86 -9.47 -25.00
CA ALA A 25 69.27 -8.75 -26.19
C ALA A 25 70.00 -9.73 -27.13
N ALA A 26 69.93 -9.45 -28.44
CA ALA A 26 70.54 -10.16 -29.59
C ALA A 26 69.66 -11.28 -30.19
N ARG A 27 69.31 -11.34 -31.49
CA ARG A 27 69.82 -10.76 -32.74
C ARG A 27 68.69 -10.72 -33.80
N CYS A 28 68.72 -9.72 -34.69
CA CYS A 28 67.85 -9.58 -35.87
C CYS A 28 68.23 -10.55 -37.01
N PRO A 29 67.37 -10.67 -38.03
CA PRO A 29 67.80 -10.25 -39.36
C PRO A 29 66.86 -9.22 -40.00
N SER A 30 67.45 -8.44 -40.89
CA SER A 30 66.99 -7.21 -41.52
C SER A 30 66.26 -7.45 -42.85
N VAL A 31 65.35 -6.50 -43.16
CA VAL A 31 64.72 -6.19 -44.47
C VAL A 31 63.42 -6.92 -44.82
N VAL A 32 62.29 -6.21 -44.70
CA VAL A 32 61.02 -6.42 -45.44
C VAL A 32 60.34 -5.02 -45.58
N PRO A 33 59.73 -4.64 -46.74
CA PRO A 33 59.65 -3.25 -47.21
C PRO A 33 58.56 -2.38 -46.56
N SER A 34 58.70 -1.07 -46.73
CA SER A 34 57.76 -0.05 -46.23
C SER A 34 56.37 -0.23 -46.83
N LEU A 35 55.43 -0.75 -46.02
CA LEU A 35 54.01 -0.57 -46.29
C LEU A 35 53.68 0.92 -46.15
N GLY A 36 53.25 1.54 -47.25
CA GLY A 36 52.75 2.91 -47.27
C GLY A 36 51.68 3.11 -46.19
N ALA A 37 51.79 4.23 -45.46
CA ALA A 37 50.81 4.62 -44.47
C ALA A 37 49.40 4.60 -45.09
N PRO A 38 48.39 4.00 -44.42
CA PRO A 38 47.03 4.11 -44.90
C PRO A 38 46.67 5.60 -44.87
N ARG A 39 46.33 6.16 -46.04
CA ARG A 39 45.73 7.49 -46.15
C ARG A 39 44.58 7.55 -45.15
N ARG A 40 44.74 8.37 -44.10
CA ARG A 40 43.60 8.84 -43.32
C ARG A 40 42.68 9.50 -44.34
N ARG A 41 41.59 8.82 -44.68
CA ARG A 41 40.40 9.52 -45.15
C ARG A 41 40.02 10.42 -43.98
N GLU A 42 40.34 11.70 -44.11
CA GLU A 42 39.64 12.75 -43.40
C GLU A 42 38.17 12.45 -43.63
N ARG A 43 37.50 11.99 -42.56
CA ARG A 43 36.04 11.98 -42.55
C ARG A 43 35.67 13.45 -42.43
N ASP A 44 35.24 13.98 -43.56
CA ASP A 44 34.50 15.22 -43.66
C ASP A 44 33.45 15.28 -42.53
N ASP A 45 33.25 16.50 -42.03
CA ASP A 45 32.38 16.89 -40.93
C ASP A 45 31.08 16.06 -40.82
N ASP A 46 31.11 14.99 -40.03
CA ASP A 46 29.91 14.31 -39.56
C ASP A 46 29.20 15.25 -38.59
N ALA A 47 28.25 16.04 -39.11
CA ALA A 47 27.18 16.62 -38.29
C ALA A 47 26.70 15.51 -37.36
N ALA A 48 26.94 15.66 -36.05
CA ALA A 48 26.87 14.59 -35.06
C ALA A 48 25.59 13.75 -35.23
N GLN A 49 25.71 12.60 -35.91
CA GLN A 49 24.54 11.80 -36.23
C GLN A 49 23.85 11.40 -34.92
N PRO A 50 22.53 11.59 -34.81
CA PRO A 50 21.82 11.25 -33.57
C PRO A 50 22.07 9.77 -33.25
N THR A 51 22.39 9.52 -31.98
CA THR A 51 22.67 8.17 -31.49
C THR A 51 21.50 7.24 -31.81
N LEU A 52 21.79 5.94 -31.93
CA LEU A 52 20.81 4.93 -32.31
C LEU A 52 19.55 4.92 -31.41
N HIS A 53 19.70 5.19 -30.10
CA HIS A 53 18.58 5.30 -29.18
C HIS A 53 17.77 6.61 -29.35
N LEU A 54 18.41 7.72 -29.74
CA LEU A 54 17.71 8.98 -30.04
C LEU A 54 16.89 8.82 -31.31
N ARG A 55 17.46 8.21 -32.36
CA ARG A 55 16.73 7.89 -33.59
C ARG A 55 15.53 6.99 -33.34
N LEU A 56 15.71 5.93 -32.55
CA LEU A 56 14.61 5.03 -32.15
C LEU A 56 13.52 5.81 -31.40
N ARG A 57 13.92 6.59 -30.39
CA ARG A 57 12.98 7.39 -29.59
C ARG A 57 12.19 8.36 -30.46
N GLN A 58 12.86 9.12 -31.34
CA GLN A 58 12.22 10.07 -32.24
C GLN A 58 11.17 9.38 -33.13
N LEU A 59 11.54 8.27 -33.78
CA LEU A 59 10.62 7.50 -34.62
C LEU A 59 9.37 7.02 -33.84
N LEU A 60 9.56 6.53 -32.61
CA LEU A 60 8.44 6.06 -31.81
C LEU A 60 7.57 7.22 -31.32
N GLU A 61 8.19 8.34 -30.92
CA GLU A 61 7.51 9.56 -30.45
C GLU A 61 6.82 10.36 -31.56
N GLU A 62 7.13 10.11 -32.83
CA GLU A 62 6.40 10.68 -33.97
C GLU A 62 4.93 10.26 -33.97
N THR A 63 4.64 9.02 -33.57
CA THR A 63 3.28 8.45 -33.65
C THR A 63 2.66 8.07 -32.33
N HIS A 64 3.47 7.95 -31.28
CA HIS A 64 2.99 7.53 -29.97
C HIS A 64 3.53 8.43 -28.87
N GLU A 65 2.74 8.60 -27.82
CA GLU A 65 3.20 9.17 -26.57
C GLU A 65 3.45 8.05 -25.57
N PHE A 66 4.59 8.07 -24.89
CA PHE A 66 4.99 7.04 -23.93
C PHE A 66 5.09 7.61 -22.52
N ARG A 67 4.76 6.78 -21.53
CA ARG A 67 4.98 7.06 -20.11
C ARG A 67 5.27 5.77 -19.35
N TYR A 68 5.90 5.89 -18.19
CA TYR A 68 6.19 4.73 -17.34
C TYR A 68 5.33 4.75 -16.08
N ASN A 69 4.42 3.78 -15.94
CA ASN A 69 3.53 3.68 -14.80
C ASN A 69 4.29 3.16 -13.58
N VAL A 70 4.53 4.01 -12.58
CA VAL A 70 5.39 3.67 -11.44
C VAL A 70 4.73 2.71 -10.43
N LEU A 71 3.40 2.60 -10.44
CA LEU A 71 2.63 1.68 -9.60
C LEU A 71 2.55 0.29 -10.24
N ALA A 72 2.16 0.23 -11.51
CA ALA A 72 2.08 -1.03 -12.24
C ALA A 72 3.46 -1.56 -12.68
N GLU A 73 4.49 -0.70 -12.70
CA GLU A 73 5.87 -0.97 -13.13
C GLU A 73 5.99 -1.39 -14.60
N VAL A 74 5.11 -0.82 -15.44
CA VAL A 74 5.02 -1.13 -16.88
C VAL A 74 5.06 0.15 -17.72
N PRO A 75 5.64 0.10 -18.92
CA PRO A 75 5.49 1.18 -19.90
C PRO A 75 4.07 1.18 -20.47
N GLU A 76 3.55 2.39 -20.67
CA GLU A 76 2.27 2.65 -21.29
C GLU A 76 2.46 3.58 -22.47
N PHE A 77 1.53 3.48 -23.42
CA PHE A 77 1.54 4.32 -24.61
C PHE A 77 0.13 4.62 -25.11
N ARG A 78 0.02 5.67 -25.91
CA ARG A 78 -1.16 5.98 -26.73
C ARG A 78 -0.71 6.54 -28.08
N GLU A 79 -1.60 6.53 -29.06
CA GLU A 79 -1.36 7.23 -30.32
C GLU A 79 -1.34 8.75 -30.08
N ARG A 80 -0.42 9.46 -30.75
CA ARG A 80 -0.18 10.89 -30.52
C ARG A 80 -1.35 11.78 -30.97
N ASP A 81 -1.96 11.43 -32.09
CA ASP A 81 -3.13 12.14 -32.64
C ASP A 81 -4.46 11.54 -32.15
N GLY A 82 -4.39 10.51 -31.31
CA GLY A 82 -5.55 9.84 -30.75
C GLY A 82 -6.03 10.51 -29.46
N GLN A 83 -7.35 10.65 -29.32
CA GLN A 83 -7.98 10.94 -28.01
C GLN A 83 -8.02 9.70 -27.09
N GLY A 84 -7.31 8.62 -27.45
CA GLY A 84 -7.31 7.37 -26.72
C GLY A 84 -6.63 7.46 -25.35
N ALA A 85 -7.12 6.65 -24.41
CA ALA A 85 -6.47 6.47 -23.12
C ALA A 85 -5.13 5.72 -23.30
N PHE A 86 -4.16 6.03 -22.44
CA PHE A 86 -2.93 5.25 -22.36
C PHE A 86 -3.25 3.80 -22.01
N ARG A 87 -2.60 2.87 -22.71
CA ARG A 87 -2.71 1.43 -22.47
C ARG A 87 -1.34 0.81 -22.26
N ARG A 88 -1.30 -0.31 -21.56
CA ARG A 88 -0.07 -1.07 -21.32
C ARG A 88 0.47 -1.59 -22.65
N ILE A 89 1.79 -1.55 -22.81
CA ILE A 89 2.45 -2.16 -23.97
C ILE A 89 2.37 -3.68 -23.81
N THR A 90 1.67 -4.34 -24.74
CA THR A 90 1.59 -5.80 -24.79
C THR A 90 2.76 -6.38 -25.61
N PRO A 91 3.01 -7.70 -25.55
CA PRO A 91 3.99 -8.34 -26.43
C PRO A 91 3.73 -8.09 -27.92
N LEU A 92 2.44 -7.97 -28.32
CA LEU A 92 2.06 -7.65 -29.69
C LEU A 92 2.51 -6.23 -30.07
N ASP A 93 2.17 -5.23 -29.25
CA ASP A 93 2.56 -3.84 -29.47
C ASP A 93 4.09 -3.72 -29.53
N PHE A 94 4.78 -4.40 -28.62
CA PHE A 94 6.22 -4.42 -28.56
C PHE A 94 6.84 -4.95 -29.87
N ASN A 95 6.29 -6.05 -30.42
CA ASN A 95 6.75 -6.60 -31.70
C ASN A 95 6.47 -5.64 -32.86
N THR A 96 5.31 -4.98 -32.89
CA THR A 96 4.98 -3.96 -33.88
C THR A 96 5.94 -2.76 -33.84
N LEU A 97 6.24 -2.24 -32.65
CA LEU A 97 7.20 -1.15 -32.46
C LEU A 97 8.61 -1.56 -32.92
N SER A 98 8.99 -2.82 -32.69
CA SER A 98 10.28 -3.37 -33.12
C SER A 98 10.38 -3.49 -34.65
N ILE A 99 9.34 -4.03 -35.31
CA ILE A 99 9.30 -4.14 -36.78
C ILE A 99 9.37 -2.76 -37.42
N ARG A 100 8.63 -1.78 -36.88
CA ARG A 100 8.67 -0.41 -37.39
C ARG A 100 10.07 0.21 -37.33
N ALA A 101 10.83 -0.06 -36.28
CA ALA A 101 12.20 0.42 -36.17
C ALA A 101 13.12 -0.24 -37.21
N ILE A 102 12.91 -1.53 -37.50
CA ILE A 102 13.61 -2.27 -38.56
C ILE A 102 13.27 -1.67 -39.93
N ASP A 103 11.98 -1.44 -40.22
CA ASP A 103 11.50 -0.87 -41.49
C ASP A 103 12.05 0.54 -41.73
N ALA A 104 12.23 1.33 -40.67
CA ALA A 104 12.87 2.64 -40.72
C ALA A 104 14.41 2.59 -40.85
N GLY A 105 15.00 1.40 -41.02
CA GLY A 105 16.45 1.20 -41.16
C GLY A 105 17.24 1.55 -39.90
N ILE A 106 16.59 1.54 -38.73
CA ILE A 106 17.26 1.73 -37.45
C ILE A 106 17.76 0.35 -37.01
N GLY A 107 19.08 0.15 -36.98
CA GLY A 107 19.72 -1.11 -36.60
C GLY A 107 19.60 -1.48 -35.11
N VAL A 108 18.41 -1.36 -34.52
CA VAL A 108 18.11 -1.68 -33.12
C VAL A 108 17.82 -3.17 -32.94
N TRP A 109 18.27 -3.71 -31.82
CA TRP A 109 17.83 -5.02 -31.37
C TRP A 109 16.58 -4.90 -30.52
N GLN A 110 15.85 -6.01 -30.40
CA GLN A 110 14.70 -6.13 -29.50
C GLN A 110 15.03 -5.65 -28.08
N ARG A 111 16.24 -5.97 -27.60
CA ARG A 111 16.74 -5.54 -26.28
C ARG A 111 16.87 -4.02 -26.14
N ASP A 112 17.15 -3.31 -27.23
CA ASP A 112 17.31 -1.85 -27.19
C ASP A 112 15.95 -1.14 -27.06
N VAL A 113 14.90 -1.70 -27.68
CA VAL A 113 13.51 -1.25 -27.47
C VAL A 113 13.09 -1.45 -26.01
N VAL A 114 13.35 -2.62 -25.43
CA VAL A 114 13.07 -2.88 -24.00
C VAL A 114 13.83 -1.92 -23.09
N ARG A 115 15.12 -1.68 -23.37
CA ARG A 115 15.93 -0.73 -22.60
C ARG A 115 15.36 0.68 -22.66
N LEU A 116 14.93 1.13 -23.84
CA LEU A 116 14.29 2.44 -24.00
C LEU A 116 13.02 2.53 -23.13
N LEU A 117 12.10 1.57 -23.29
CA LEU A 117 10.80 1.56 -22.59
C LEU A 117 10.91 1.43 -21.05
N HIS A 118 12.00 0.87 -20.54
CA HIS A 118 12.26 0.75 -19.10
C HIS A 118 13.32 1.74 -18.57
N SER A 119 13.67 2.76 -19.35
CA SER A 119 14.63 3.79 -18.95
C SER A 119 13.94 5.01 -18.36
N SER A 120 14.73 5.84 -17.67
CA SER A 120 14.32 7.17 -17.20
C SER A 120 14.06 8.17 -18.32
N LEU A 121 14.21 7.77 -19.60
CA LEU A 121 13.87 8.60 -20.75
C LEU A 121 12.36 8.73 -20.94
N LEU A 122 11.57 7.77 -20.45
CA LEU A 122 10.12 7.87 -20.40
C LEU A 122 9.71 8.66 -19.15
N PRO A 123 8.76 9.61 -19.28
CA PRO A 123 8.25 10.35 -18.14
C PRO A 123 7.58 9.38 -17.15
N SER A 124 7.92 9.51 -15.87
CA SER A 124 7.30 8.73 -14.81
C SER A 124 5.87 9.21 -14.57
N PHE A 125 4.95 8.27 -14.46
CA PHE A 125 3.53 8.51 -14.27
C PHE A 125 3.04 7.78 -13.02
N HIS A 126 2.46 8.52 -12.08
CA HIS A 126 1.84 7.97 -10.88
C HIS A 126 0.30 8.13 -10.95
N PRO A 127 -0.45 7.08 -11.31
CA PRO A 127 -1.89 7.16 -11.61
C PRO A 127 -2.75 7.86 -10.55
N LEU A 128 -2.57 7.52 -9.27
CA LEU A 128 -3.39 8.09 -8.19
C LEU A 128 -3.12 9.59 -7.97
N THR A 129 -1.84 9.98 -7.88
CA THR A 129 -1.42 11.37 -7.73
C THR A 129 -1.76 12.21 -8.97
N ASP A 130 -1.55 11.66 -10.16
CA ASP A 130 -1.91 12.32 -11.41
C ASP A 130 -3.43 12.59 -11.50
N TYR A 131 -4.24 11.59 -11.14
CA TYR A 131 -5.69 11.77 -11.02
C TYR A 131 -6.03 12.95 -10.13
N MET A 132 -5.49 12.99 -8.89
CA MET A 132 -5.73 14.08 -7.94
C MET A 132 -5.28 15.45 -8.46
N ASN A 133 -4.19 15.51 -9.23
CA ASN A 133 -3.65 16.75 -9.78
C ASN A 133 -4.49 17.30 -10.94
N ARG A 134 -5.13 16.43 -11.74
CA ARG A 134 -5.96 16.81 -12.90
C ARG A 134 -7.40 17.20 -12.52
N LEU A 135 -7.81 17.03 -11.27
CA LEU A 135 -9.17 17.35 -10.84
C LEU A 135 -9.47 18.85 -10.98
N PRO A 136 -10.72 19.21 -11.33
CA PRO A 136 -11.17 20.59 -11.29
C PRO A 136 -11.17 21.13 -9.85
N ASP A 137 -11.36 22.44 -9.71
CA ASP A 137 -11.62 23.02 -8.40
C ASP A 137 -12.96 22.53 -7.84
N TRP A 138 -13.02 22.45 -6.51
CA TRP A 138 -14.24 22.05 -5.82
C TRP A 138 -15.30 23.14 -5.99
N ASP A 139 -16.50 22.72 -6.40
CA ASP A 139 -17.66 23.60 -6.60
C ASP A 139 -18.35 24.05 -5.29
N GLY A 140 -17.87 23.62 -4.12
CA GLY A 140 -18.42 23.97 -2.82
C GLY A 140 -19.60 23.09 -2.35
N VAL A 141 -20.04 22.11 -3.17
CA VAL A 141 -21.13 21.21 -2.80
C VAL A 141 -20.60 19.95 -2.11
N ASP A 142 -21.12 19.65 -0.92
CA ASP A 142 -20.76 18.45 -0.16
C ASP A 142 -21.35 17.17 -0.80
N ARG A 143 -20.48 16.30 -1.28
CA ARG A 143 -20.78 14.99 -1.86
C ARG A 143 -20.37 13.84 -0.95
N VAL A 144 -19.51 14.07 0.04
CA VAL A 144 -19.02 13.04 0.96
C VAL A 144 -20.14 12.59 1.90
N ARG A 145 -20.87 13.54 2.50
CA ARG A 145 -21.95 13.19 3.43
C ARG A 145 -23.11 12.43 2.76
N PRO A 146 -23.71 12.90 1.65
CA PRO A 146 -24.76 12.15 0.96
C PRO A 146 -24.30 10.75 0.53
N LEU A 147 -23.03 10.60 0.14
CA LEU A 147 -22.46 9.29 -0.20
C LEU A 147 -22.40 8.34 1.00
N GLY A 148 -22.02 8.84 2.18
CA GLY A 148 -22.05 8.06 3.43
C GLY A 148 -23.47 7.70 3.86
N GLU A 149 -24.42 8.62 3.68
CA GLU A 149 -25.84 8.42 4.01
C GLU A 149 -26.51 7.34 3.15
N ARG A 150 -25.97 7.02 1.96
CA ARG A 150 -26.41 5.85 1.17
C ARG A 150 -26.25 4.51 1.89
N VAL A 151 -25.42 4.46 2.93
CA VAL A 151 -25.17 3.27 3.75
C VAL A 151 -25.90 3.37 5.08
N SER A 152 -25.73 4.49 5.80
CA SER A 152 -26.38 4.74 7.10
C SER A 152 -26.31 6.21 7.48
N THR A 153 -27.28 6.66 8.28
CA THR A 153 -27.31 8.02 8.86
C THR A 153 -26.69 8.08 10.27
N GLU A 154 -26.12 6.98 10.77
CA GLU A 154 -25.48 6.95 12.09
C GLU A 154 -24.28 7.91 12.17
N ALA A 155 -24.25 8.75 13.20
CA ALA A 155 -23.22 9.79 13.35
C ALA A 155 -21.79 9.22 13.41
N ALA A 156 -21.59 8.08 14.08
CA ALA A 156 -20.29 7.41 14.16
C ALA A 156 -19.80 6.95 12.78
N TRP A 157 -20.71 6.44 11.95
CA TRP A 157 -20.44 6.02 10.58
C TRP A 157 -20.10 7.22 9.70
N LEU A 158 -20.95 8.25 9.66
CA LEU A 158 -20.74 9.41 8.80
C LEU A 158 -19.43 10.13 9.11
N CYS A 159 -19.11 10.29 10.39
CA CYS A 159 -17.85 10.88 10.84
C CYS A 159 -16.64 10.00 10.42
N GLY A 160 -16.68 8.71 10.73
CA GLY A 160 -15.59 7.78 10.40
C GLY A 160 -15.38 7.62 8.90
N PHE A 161 -16.46 7.56 8.11
CA PHE A 161 -16.41 7.45 6.65
C PHE A 161 -15.80 8.70 6.00
N ALA A 162 -16.22 9.90 6.42
CA ALA A 162 -15.66 11.15 5.89
C ALA A 162 -14.15 11.27 6.19
N VAL A 163 -13.75 10.98 7.43
CA VAL A 163 -12.33 11.00 7.83
C VAL A 163 -11.52 9.96 7.07
N TRP A 164 -12.03 8.74 6.93
CA TRP A 164 -11.39 7.67 6.17
C TRP A 164 -11.21 8.04 4.68
N LEU A 165 -12.25 8.59 4.05
CA LEU A 165 -12.20 8.95 2.63
C LEU A 165 -11.23 10.13 2.38
N ARG A 166 -11.19 11.08 3.32
CA ARG A 166 -10.19 12.17 3.32
C ARG A 166 -8.76 11.65 3.48
N ALA A 167 -8.54 10.70 4.39
CA ALA A 167 -7.25 10.07 4.59
C ALA A 167 -6.79 9.30 3.34
N LEU A 168 -7.72 8.62 2.65
CA LEU A 168 -7.48 7.99 1.35
C LEU A 168 -7.02 9.02 0.31
N ALA A 169 -7.74 10.13 0.16
CA ALA A 169 -7.38 11.20 -0.77
C ALA A 169 -6.00 11.80 -0.45
N ALA A 170 -5.69 12.04 0.83
CA ALA A 170 -4.39 12.53 1.27
C ALA A 170 -3.24 11.59 0.88
N GLN A 171 -3.44 10.27 0.99
CA GLN A 171 -2.46 9.28 0.54
C GLN A 171 -2.26 9.34 -0.98
N TRP A 172 -3.34 9.45 -1.75
CA TRP A 172 -3.26 9.51 -3.22
C TRP A 172 -2.55 10.76 -3.71
N MET A 173 -2.71 11.88 -3.00
CA MET A 173 -1.98 13.13 -3.24
C MET A 173 -0.49 13.07 -2.85
N GLY A 174 -0.04 12.01 -2.17
CA GLY A 174 1.33 11.92 -1.67
C GLY A 174 1.63 12.90 -0.52
N GLN A 175 0.59 13.40 0.17
CA GLN A 175 0.76 14.34 1.28
C GLN A 175 1.44 13.65 2.47
N PRO A 176 2.40 14.30 3.13
CA PRO A 176 3.05 13.74 4.31
C PRO A 176 2.03 13.69 5.45
N THR A 177 1.50 12.50 5.71
CA THR A 177 0.59 12.25 6.83
C THR A 177 1.35 11.65 8.00
N ALA A 178 0.98 12.06 9.22
CA ALA A 178 1.58 11.52 10.43
C ALA A 178 1.35 9.99 10.52
N THR A 179 0.27 9.48 9.95
CA THR A 179 -0.05 8.05 9.84
C THR A 179 -0.69 7.78 8.48
N ALA A 180 -0.38 6.63 7.88
CA ALA A 180 -1.15 6.14 6.75
C ALA A 180 -2.58 5.80 7.21
N ASN A 181 -3.56 5.73 6.28
CA ASN A 181 -4.97 5.54 6.62
C ASN A 181 -5.19 4.20 7.35
N ASP A 182 -5.37 4.26 8.66
CA ASP A 182 -5.47 3.09 9.55
C ASP A 182 -6.91 2.76 9.95
N LEU A 183 -7.86 3.61 9.55
CA LEU A 183 -9.29 3.35 9.65
C LEU A 183 -9.74 2.39 8.55
N VAL A 184 -10.71 1.55 8.89
CA VAL A 184 -11.29 0.54 8.00
C VAL A 184 -12.81 0.56 8.16
N PRO A 185 -13.55 1.19 7.24
CA PRO A 185 -14.98 1.07 7.17
C PRO A 185 -15.36 -0.40 6.95
N LEU A 186 -16.24 -0.92 7.81
CA LEU A 186 -16.67 -2.32 7.79
C LEU A 186 -18.19 -2.38 7.67
N LEU A 187 -18.65 -2.74 6.47
CA LEU A 187 -20.06 -2.84 6.13
C LEU A 187 -20.55 -4.24 6.46
N VAL A 188 -21.48 -4.30 7.40
CA VAL A 188 -21.96 -5.55 7.97
C VAL A 188 -23.43 -5.72 7.66
N SER A 189 -23.84 -6.90 7.21
CA SER A 189 -25.27 -7.17 7.00
C SER A 189 -25.61 -8.61 7.29
N ARG A 190 -26.71 -8.86 7.99
CA ARG A 190 -27.23 -10.23 8.18
C ARG A 190 -27.79 -10.86 6.90
N ARG A 191 -28.22 -10.02 5.95
CA ARG A 191 -28.81 -10.42 4.67
C ARG A 191 -27.79 -10.26 3.55
N GLN A 192 -27.71 -11.24 2.66
CA GLN A 192 -26.92 -11.12 1.43
C GLN A 192 -27.65 -10.19 0.43
N GLY A 193 -26.93 -9.73 -0.59
CA GLY A 193 -27.52 -8.96 -1.69
C GLY A 193 -27.71 -7.46 -1.44
N LEU A 194 -27.21 -6.89 -0.33
CA LEU A 194 -27.34 -5.44 -0.05
C LEU A 194 -26.34 -4.54 -0.80
N ARG A 195 -25.72 -5.05 -1.88
CA ARG A 195 -24.80 -4.30 -2.76
C ARG A 195 -23.55 -3.70 -2.09
N LYS A 196 -23.11 -4.26 -0.94
CA LYS A 196 -21.93 -3.79 -0.18
C LYS A 196 -20.64 -3.75 -1.02
N SER A 197 -20.27 -4.88 -1.63
CA SER A 197 -19.05 -4.95 -2.46
C SER A 197 -19.14 -4.10 -3.72
N THR A 198 -20.36 -3.89 -4.25
CA THR A 198 -20.63 -2.96 -5.36
C THR A 198 -20.40 -1.52 -4.92
N PHE A 199 -20.85 -1.13 -3.72
CA PHE A 199 -20.58 0.18 -3.14
C PHE A 199 -19.07 0.40 -2.91
N CYS A 200 -18.34 -0.58 -2.37
CA CYS A 200 -16.89 -0.48 -2.23
C CYS A 200 -16.18 -0.22 -3.56
N ARG A 201 -16.62 -0.90 -4.63
CA ARG A 201 -16.09 -0.71 -5.99
C ARG A 201 -16.48 0.67 -6.56
N LEU A 202 -17.69 1.15 -6.29
CA LEU A 202 -18.19 2.46 -6.73
C LEU A 202 -17.31 3.61 -6.24
N LEU A 203 -16.67 3.48 -5.08
CA LEU A 203 -15.77 4.52 -4.53
C LEU A 203 -14.54 4.77 -5.42
N MET A 204 -14.13 3.77 -6.23
CA MET A 204 -13.01 3.91 -7.15
C MET A 204 -13.46 4.61 -8.44
N PRO A 205 -12.81 5.71 -8.86
CA PRO A 205 -13.04 6.30 -10.17
C PRO A 205 -12.81 5.28 -11.29
N PRO A 206 -13.61 5.27 -12.38
CA PRO A 206 -13.47 4.29 -13.45
C PRO A 206 -12.06 4.22 -14.06
N GLU A 207 -11.37 5.36 -14.21
CA GLU A 207 -9.99 5.41 -14.75
C GLU A 207 -8.94 4.80 -13.80
N LEU A 208 -9.28 4.59 -12.53
CA LEU A 208 -8.43 3.99 -11.51
C LEU A 208 -8.87 2.57 -11.12
N ALA A 209 -9.80 1.95 -11.87
CA ALA A 209 -10.35 0.63 -11.57
C ALA A 209 -9.27 -0.47 -11.39
N ASP A 210 -8.17 -0.39 -12.13
CA ASP A 210 -7.00 -1.29 -12.02
C ASP A 210 -6.31 -1.25 -10.64
N TYR A 211 -6.52 -0.19 -9.87
CA TYR A 211 -5.94 0.02 -8.54
C TYR A 211 -6.88 -0.36 -7.40
N TYR A 212 -8.01 -1.00 -7.72
CA TYR A 212 -8.94 -1.61 -6.77
C TYR A 212 -8.82 -3.14 -6.78
N THR A 213 -9.00 -3.77 -5.63
CA THR A 213 -9.18 -5.23 -5.54
C THR A 213 -10.15 -5.61 -4.43
N ASP A 214 -10.94 -6.65 -4.66
CA ASP A 214 -11.69 -7.39 -3.65
C ASP A 214 -11.05 -8.76 -3.33
N LYS A 215 -10.19 -9.26 -4.24
CA LYS A 215 -9.39 -10.47 -4.06
C LYS A 215 -8.09 -10.22 -3.29
N PHE A 216 -8.18 -9.99 -1.99
CA PHE A 216 -7.00 -9.80 -1.13
C PHE A 216 -6.80 -10.98 -0.18
N ASP A 217 -5.78 -11.80 -0.47
CA ASP A 217 -5.41 -12.95 0.36
C ASP A 217 -4.27 -12.59 1.31
N LEU A 218 -4.45 -12.95 2.59
CA LEU A 218 -3.49 -12.77 3.68
C LEU A 218 -2.65 -14.03 3.96
N VAL A 219 -2.96 -15.16 3.32
CA VAL A 219 -2.39 -16.49 3.60
C VAL A 219 -1.54 -17.02 2.44
N GLY A 220 -1.73 -16.48 1.24
CA GLY A 220 -0.99 -16.89 0.05
C GLY A 220 0.54 -16.86 0.22
N SER A 221 1.22 -17.64 -0.63
CA SER A 221 2.69 -17.73 -0.65
C SER A 221 3.37 -16.40 -1.01
N ALA A 222 2.66 -15.51 -1.69
CA ALA A 222 3.14 -14.17 -2.03
C ALA A 222 2.93 -13.20 -0.87
N ALA A 223 3.96 -12.43 -0.57
CA ALA A 223 3.91 -11.35 0.42
C ALA A 223 2.80 -10.34 0.06
N PRO A 224 1.94 -9.90 1.02
CA PRO A 224 0.89 -8.92 0.76
C PRO A 224 1.43 -7.48 0.55
N GLU A 225 2.58 -7.14 1.14
CA GLU A 225 3.15 -5.79 1.18
C GLU A 225 3.35 -5.14 -0.21
N PRO A 226 3.86 -5.83 -1.26
CA PRO A 226 3.90 -5.29 -2.61
C PRO A 226 2.56 -4.76 -3.11
N ARG A 227 1.44 -5.41 -2.76
CA ARG A 227 0.11 -4.97 -3.21
C ARG A 227 -0.31 -3.66 -2.54
N LEU A 228 0.12 -3.43 -1.30
CA LEU A 228 -0.16 -2.20 -0.56
C LEU A 228 0.55 -0.97 -1.15
N ALA A 229 1.69 -1.17 -1.82
CA ALA A 229 2.38 -0.11 -2.55
C ALA A 229 1.75 0.18 -3.92
N LYS A 230 1.05 -0.79 -4.51
CA LYS A 230 0.51 -0.70 -5.89
C LYS A 230 -0.95 -0.26 -5.94
N LEU A 231 -1.78 -0.72 -5.01
CA LEU A 231 -3.23 -0.49 -5.02
C LEU A 231 -3.62 0.77 -4.27
N GLY A 232 -4.71 1.43 -4.70
CA GLY A 232 -5.28 2.61 -4.02
C GLY A 232 -6.36 2.25 -3.00
N LEU A 233 -7.16 1.20 -3.29
CA LEU A 233 -8.21 0.72 -2.40
C LEU A 233 -8.27 -0.81 -2.41
N ILE A 234 -8.32 -1.42 -1.23
CA ILE A 234 -8.46 -2.85 -1.03
C ILE A 234 -9.75 -3.10 -0.25
N ASN A 235 -10.68 -3.84 -0.86
CA ASN A 235 -11.84 -4.38 -0.18
C ASN A 235 -11.51 -5.76 0.41
N LEU A 236 -11.62 -5.89 1.72
CA LEU A 236 -11.51 -7.13 2.48
C LEU A 236 -12.89 -7.79 2.46
N ASP A 237 -13.15 -8.57 1.41
CA ASP A 237 -14.42 -9.28 1.30
C ASP A 237 -14.49 -10.48 2.24
N GLU A 238 -15.71 -10.82 2.66
CA GLU A 238 -15.98 -11.90 3.61
C GLU A 238 -15.12 -11.83 4.87
N PHE A 239 -15.05 -10.63 5.48
CA PHE A 239 -14.18 -10.36 6.63
C PHE A 239 -14.40 -11.32 7.82
N ASP A 240 -15.59 -11.89 7.95
CA ASP A 240 -15.94 -12.91 8.94
C ASP A 240 -15.22 -14.26 8.76
N ARG A 241 -14.63 -14.53 7.59
CA ARG A 241 -13.87 -15.76 7.33
C ARG A 241 -12.43 -15.69 7.82
N TYR A 242 -11.96 -14.53 8.27
CA TYR A 242 -10.59 -14.37 8.71
C TYR A 242 -10.35 -15.07 10.05
N THR A 243 -9.30 -15.88 10.07
CA THR A 243 -8.78 -16.51 11.29
C THR A 243 -8.13 -15.47 12.20
N LEU A 244 -7.95 -15.82 13.49
CA LEU A 244 -7.23 -14.98 14.46
C LEU A 244 -5.83 -14.58 13.97
N ARG A 245 -5.14 -15.48 13.26
CA ARG A 245 -3.81 -15.23 12.68
C ARG A 245 -3.89 -14.19 11.56
N GLN A 246 -4.86 -14.32 10.64
CA GLN A 246 -5.08 -13.34 9.56
C GLN A 246 -5.43 -11.97 10.13
N HIS A 247 -6.27 -11.89 11.17
CA HIS A 247 -6.55 -10.61 11.85
C HIS A 247 -5.29 -9.97 12.46
N ALA A 248 -4.37 -10.77 13.03
CA ALA A 248 -3.10 -10.25 13.54
C ALA A 248 -2.21 -9.70 12.41
N THR A 249 -2.09 -10.45 11.29
CA THR A 249 -1.38 -9.98 10.10
C THR A 249 -1.96 -8.68 9.56
N LEU A 250 -3.29 -8.61 9.41
CA LEU A 250 -3.98 -7.41 8.94
C LEU A 250 -3.71 -6.21 9.85
N LYS A 251 -3.73 -6.39 11.18
CA LYS A 251 -3.43 -5.29 12.12
C LYS A 251 -2.02 -4.74 11.95
N ASN A 252 -1.05 -5.60 11.62
CA ASN A 252 0.31 -5.16 11.32
C ASN A 252 0.35 -4.39 10.01
N LEU A 253 -0.30 -4.89 8.95
CA LEU A 253 -0.39 -4.20 7.66
C LEU A 253 -1.03 -2.81 7.77
N LEU A 254 -2.11 -2.67 8.56
CA LEU A 254 -2.76 -1.38 8.82
C LEU A 254 -1.85 -0.38 9.54
N GLN A 255 -0.84 -0.84 10.28
CA GLN A 255 0.14 0.02 10.97
C GLN A 255 1.25 0.55 10.05
N LEU A 256 1.50 -0.14 8.93
CA LEU A 256 2.61 0.21 8.05
C LEU A 256 2.32 1.55 7.37
N LYS A 257 3.29 2.46 7.48
CA LYS A 257 3.31 3.73 6.73
C LYS A 257 4.17 3.62 5.47
N GLN A 258 5.31 2.94 5.62
CA GLN A 258 6.25 2.64 4.56
C GLN A 258 6.46 1.14 4.47
N LEU A 259 6.81 0.69 3.28
CA LEU A 259 6.92 -0.69 2.87
C LEU A 259 8.34 -0.90 2.34
N CYS A 260 9.06 -1.83 2.96
CA CYS A 260 10.39 -2.25 2.55
C CYS A 260 10.27 -3.32 1.47
N LEU A 261 10.42 -2.94 0.20
CA LEU A 261 10.09 -3.79 -0.96
C LEU A 261 11.20 -3.80 -2.00
N ARG A 262 11.43 -4.97 -2.60
CA ARG A 262 12.29 -5.11 -3.78
C ARG A 262 11.42 -5.04 -5.04
N ARG A 263 11.69 -4.07 -5.93
CA ARG A 263 11.02 -3.96 -7.23
C ARG A 263 11.56 -5.00 -8.20
N ALA A 264 10.76 -5.44 -9.17
CA ALA A 264 11.14 -6.52 -10.10
C ALA A 264 12.47 -6.24 -10.84
N TYR A 265 12.73 -4.98 -11.18
CA TYR A 265 13.91 -4.54 -11.92
C TYR A 265 15.04 -3.98 -11.04
N ARG A 266 14.90 -3.98 -9.71
CA ARG A 266 15.94 -3.50 -8.79
C ARG A 266 16.43 -4.61 -7.88
N GLN A 267 17.74 -4.63 -7.64
CA GLN A 267 18.34 -5.54 -6.67
C GLN A 267 18.20 -5.01 -5.25
N GLU A 268 18.14 -3.69 -5.10
CA GLU A 268 18.03 -3.00 -3.82
C GLU A 268 16.59 -3.01 -3.28
N LEU A 269 16.51 -3.01 -1.95
CA LEU A 269 15.28 -2.86 -1.23
C LEU A 269 14.95 -1.36 -1.09
N LEU A 270 13.76 -0.98 -1.55
CA LEU A 270 13.27 0.39 -1.51
C LEU A 270 12.30 0.56 -0.34
N SER A 271 12.32 1.75 0.27
CA SER A 271 11.23 2.20 1.13
C SER A 271 10.18 2.91 0.27
N LEU A 272 9.01 2.29 0.09
CA LEU A 272 7.88 2.84 -0.66
C LEU A 272 6.75 3.23 0.29
N PRO A 273 6.03 4.33 0.05
CA PRO A 273 4.85 4.64 0.85
C PRO A 273 3.76 3.57 0.65
N ARG A 274 2.96 3.32 1.70
CA ARG A 274 1.72 2.56 1.55
C ARG A 274 0.68 3.44 0.87
N MET A 275 0.22 3.02 -0.32
CA MET A 275 -0.83 3.70 -1.08
C MET A 275 -2.22 3.18 -0.76
N ALA A 276 -2.34 1.89 -0.44
CA ALA A 276 -3.62 1.24 -0.26
C ALA A 276 -4.33 1.69 1.01
N SER A 277 -5.58 2.14 0.86
CA SER A 277 -6.57 2.22 1.94
C SER A 277 -7.40 0.93 1.98
N PHE A 278 -7.95 0.61 3.16
CA PHE A 278 -8.74 -0.61 3.35
C PHE A 278 -10.20 -0.29 3.63
N MET A 279 -11.08 -1.12 3.09
CA MET A 279 -12.51 -1.20 3.41
C MET A 279 -12.87 -2.68 3.54
N ALA A 280 -13.94 -3.03 4.24
CA ALA A 280 -14.28 -4.41 4.50
C ALA A 280 -15.78 -4.66 4.40
N THR A 281 -16.15 -5.86 3.98
CA THR A 281 -17.54 -6.33 3.89
C THR A 281 -17.70 -7.64 4.64
N SER A 282 -18.78 -7.77 5.41
CA SER A 282 -19.10 -9.01 6.12
C SER A 282 -20.59 -9.32 6.08
N ASN A 283 -20.90 -10.62 6.11
CA ASN A 283 -22.27 -11.12 6.23
C ASN A 283 -22.64 -11.53 7.67
N VAL A 284 -21.72 -11.36 8.62
CA VAL A 284 -21.91 -11.72 10.04
C VAL A 284 -21.84 -10.45 10.88
N LYS A 285 -22.76 -10.30 11.85
CA LYS A 285 -22.78 -9.11 12.72
C LYS A 285 -21.60 -9.05 13.68
N GLU A 286 -21.26 -10.20 14.25
CA GLU A 286 -20.24 -10.37 15.26
C GLU A 286 -18.88 -10.65 14.61
N VAL A 287 -18.19 -9.58 14.21
CA VAL A 287 -16.92 -9.64 13.45
C VAL A 287 -15.71 -9.18 14.26
N LEU A 288 -15.95 -8.40 15.32
CA LEU A 288 -14.86 -7.84 16.12
C LEU A 288 -14.51 -8.76 17.29
N VAL A 289 -13.42 -9.50 17.16
CA VAL A 289 -12.93 -10.42 18.21
C VAL A 289 -12.10 -9.71 19.29
N ASP A 290 -11.38 -8.64 18.93
CA ASP A 290 -10.47 -7.94 19.85
C ASP A 290 -11.08 -6.67 20.44
N ARG A 291 -11.28 -6.64 21.76
CA ARG A 291 -11.84 -5.48 22.48
C ARG A 291 -10.95 -4.24 22.46
N THR A 292 -9.63 -4.40 22.37
CA THR A 292 -8.67 -3.28 22.45
C THR A 292 -8.22 -2.77 21.08
N GLY A 293 -8.24 -3.63 20.06
CA GLY A 293 -7.83 -3.31 18.68
C GLY A 293 -8.97 -2.89 17.74
N SER A 294 -10.21 -2.84 18.22
CA SER A 294 -11.40 -2.51 17.41
C SER A 294 -11.50 -1.03 16.99
N ARG A 295 -10.69 -0.13 17.56
CA ARG A 295 -10.74 1.31 17.27
C ARG A 295 -10.42 1.69 15.82
N ARG A 296 -9.80 0.77 15.06
CA ARG A 296 -9.50 0.98 13.64
C ARG A 296 -10.67 0.68 12.72
N PHE A 297 -11.71 0.00 13.20
CA PHE A 297 -12.86 -0.34 12.36
C PHE A 297 -13.96 0.69 12.55
N VAL A 298 -14.58 1.14 11.47
CA VAL A 298 -15.82 1.93 11.50
C VAL A 298 -16.95 0.99 11.09
N CYS A 299 -17.57 0.32 12.05
CA CYS A 299 -18.59 -0.70 11.76
C CYS A 299 -19.95 -0.05 11.53
N VAL A 300 -20.69 -0.55 10.55
CA VAL A 300 -22.06 -0.11 10.26
C VAL A 300 -22.91 -1.30 9.82
N GLU A 301 -24.14 -1.36 10.34
CA GLU A 301 -25.11 -2.35 9.90
C GLU A 301 -25.87 -1.81 8.68
N VAL A 302 -25.71 -2.47 7.55
CA VAL A 302 -26.44 -2.15 6.31
C VAL A 302 -27.80 -2.83 6.40
N THR A 303 -28.86 -2.01 6.48
CA THR A 303 -30.24 -2.48 6.68
C THR A 303 -31.06 -2.56 5.40
N HIS A 304 -30.62 -1.86 4.35
CA HIS A 304 -31.29 -1.75 3.05
C HIS A 304 -30.27 -1.90 1.91
N PRO A 305 -30.70 -2.22 0.68
CA PRO A 305 -29.80 -2.24 -0.46
C PRO A 305 -29.20 -0.85 -0.69
N ILE A 306 -27.88 -0.76 -0.74
CA ILE A 306 -27.18 0.51 -0.93
C ILE A 306 -27.46 1.05 -2.33
N ASP A 307 -27.72 2.36 -2.43
CA ASP A 307 -27.80 3.04 -3.71
C ASP A 307 -26.40 3.15 -4.34
N CYS A 308 -26.18 2.40 -5.42
CA CYS A 308 -24.96 2.47 -6.22
C CYS A 308 -25.15 3.23 -7.55
N SER A 309 -26.05 4.23 -7.57
CA SER A 309 -26.11 5.21 -8.64
C SER A 309 -24.74 5.86 -8.90
N PRO A 310 -24.40 6.20 -10.15
CA PRO A 310 -23.13 6.85 -10.49
C PRO A 310 -22.83 8.05 -9.60
N VAL A 311 -21.56 8.24 -9.28
CA VAL A 311 -21.06 9.34 -8.45
C VAL A 311 -20.25 10.26 -9.35
N ASP A 312 -20.35 11.57 -9.13
CA ASP A 312 -19.43 12.53 -9.72
C ASP A 312 -18.08 12.42 -8.99
N HIS A 313 -17.23 11.49 -9.44
CA HIS A 313 -15.92 11.25 -8.84
C HIS A 313 -15.04 12.48 -8.93
N ALA A 314 -15.11 13.24 -10.02
CA ALA A 314 -14.26 14.42 -10.22
C ALA A 314 -14.52 15.46 -9.13
N GLN A 315 -15.79 15.82 -8.89
CA GLN A 315 -16.11 16.77 -7.82
C GLN A 315 -16.03 16.17 -6.41
N LEU A 316 -16.31 14.87 -6.23
CA LEU A 316 -16.10 14.20 -4.94
C LEU A 316 -14.63 14.28 -4.51
N PHE A 317 -13.69 13.92 -5.39
CA PHE A 317 -12.27 13.98 -5.07
C PHE A 317 -11.74 15.42 -5.09
N ALA A 318 -12.37 16.36 -5.82
CA ALA A 318 -12.05 17.79 -5.71
C ALA A 318 -12.39 18.34 -4.32
N GLN A 319 -13.57 17.97 -3.77
CA GLN A 319 -13.93 18.28 -2.38
C GLN A 319 -12.88 17.74 -1.41
N LEU A 320 -12.54 16.45 -1.50
CA LEU A 320 -11.57 15.82 -0.61
C LEU A 320 -10.18 16.48 -0.73
N ARG A 321 -9.74 16.80 -1.95
CA ARG A 321 -8.50 17.54 -2.21
C ARG A 321 -8.51 18.90 -1.52
N SER A 322 -9.58 19.67 -1.68
CA SER A 322 -9.77 20.97 -1.03
C SER A 322 -9.71 20.86 0.49
N GLU A 323 -10.45 19.90 1.07
CA GLU A 323 -10.45 19.66 2.52
C GLU A 323 -9.05 19.31 3.05
N VAL A 324 -8.32 18.41 2.36
CA VAL A 324 -6.95 18.04 2.74
C VAL A 324 -6.02 19.25 2.70
N LEU A 325 -6.05 20.05 1.63
CA LEU A 325 -5.21 21.24 1.49
C LEU A 325 -5.55 22.34 2.49
N SER A 326 -6.82 22.43 2.91
CA SER A 326 -7.27 23.33 3.97
C SER A 326 -6.86 22.89 5.38
N GLY A 327 -6.24 21.71 5.53
CA GLY A 327 -5.76 21.17 6.80
C GLY A 327 -6.83 20.39 7.59
N ALA A 328 -7.93 19.97 6.95
CA ALA A 328 -8.94 19.16 7.62
C ALA A 328 -8.34 17.82 8.12
N PRO A 329 -8.73 17.35 9.32
CA PRO A 329 -8.09 16.21 9.96
C PRO A 329 -8.35 14.91 9.19
N CYS A 330 -7.29 14.15 8.93
CA CYS A 330 -7.34 12.81 8.32
C CYS A 330 -7.30 11.68 9.39
N TYR A 331 -7.62 12.01 10.63
CA TYR A 331 -7.65 11.10 11.77
C TYR A 331 -8.80 11.50 12.68
N LEU A 332 -9.30 10.55 13.47
CA LEU A 332 -10.33 10.83 14.46
C LEU A 332 -9.73 11.48 15.69
N ASP A 333 -10.40 12.52 16.18
CA ASP A 333 -10.10 13.06 17.50
C ASP A 333 -10.50 12.07 18.61
N ARG A 334 -10.18 12.42 19.86
CA ARG A 334 -10.47 11.56 21.02
C ARG A 334 -11.98 11.36 21.25
N ALA A 335 -12.81 12.33 20.90
CA ALA A 335 -14.25 12.27 21.14
C ALA A 335 -14.93 11.35 20.13
N SER A 336 -14.62 11.54 18.85
CA SER A 336 -15.04 10.74 17.71
C SER A 336 -14.53 9.30 17.82
N THR A 337 -13.28 9.09 18.26
CA THR A 337 -12.76 7.75 18.56
C THR A 337 -13.61 7.04 19.61
N ARG A 338 -13.98 7.72 20.70
CA ARG A 338 -14.84 7.14 21.76
C ARG A 338 -16.26 6.86 21.25
N LEU A 339 -16.81 7.74 20.41
CA LEU A 339 -18.12 7.54 19.79
C LEU A 339 -18.10 6.27 18.92
N GLN A 340 -17.07 6.11 18.09
CA GLN A 340 -16.87 4.94 17.27
C GLN A 340 -16.66 3.67 18.09
N GLU A 341 -15.86 3.71 19.15
CA GLU A 341 -15.66 2.55 20.04
C GLU A 341 -16.96 2.11 20.72
N ARG A 342 -17.84 3.05 21.06
CA ARG A 342 -19.18 2.78 21.59
C ARG A 342 -20.08 2.16 20.52
N ALA A 343 -20.13 2.73 19.32
CA ALA A 343 -20.91 2.18 18.20
C ALA A 343 -20.47 0.76 17.85
N ASN A 344 -19.16 0.52 17.83
CA ASN A 344 -18.56 -0.79 17.55
C ASN A 344 -18.92 -1.86 18.59
N ALA A 345 -19.40 -1.49 19.79
CA ALA A 345 -19.74 -2.47 20.82
C ALA A 345 -20.80 -3.48 20.35
N ALA A 346 -21.72 -3.08 19.46
CA ALA A 346 -22.76 -3.92 18.90
C ALA A 346 -22.28 -4.97 17.88
N PHE A 347 -21.02 -4.86 17.41
CA PHE A 347 -20.42 -5.76 16.41
C PHE A 347 -19.34 -6.68 17.01
N ARG A 348 -19.16 -6.63 18.34
CA ARG A 348 -18.20 -7.48 19.05
C ARG A 348 -18.76 -8.88 19.19
N VAL A 349 -17.87 -9.86 19.02
CA VAL A 349 -18.20 -11.27 19.27
C VAL A 349 -18.53 -11.44 20.75
N ALA A 350 -19.70 -12.00 21.03
CA ALA A 350 -20.09 -12.33 22.39
C ALA A 350 -19.16 -13.44 22.89
N SER A 351 -18.44 -13.17 23.99
CA SER A 351 -17.59 -14.15 24.66
C SER A 351 -18.42 -14.79 25.77
N PRO A 352 -18.76 -16.09 25.69
CA PRO A 352 -19.54 -16.77 26.74
C PRO A 352 -18.88 -16.67 28.11
N LEU A 353 -17.54 -16.69 28.10
CA LEU A 353 -16.73 -16.46 29.28
C LEU A 353 -16.95 -15.06 29.87
N ALA A 354 -16.94 -14.04 29.03
CA ALA A 354 -17.13 -12.67 29.47
C ALA A 354 -18.55 -12.39 29.95
N GLU A 355 -19.55 -12.99 29.32
CA GLU A 355 -20.94 -12.91 29.75
C GLU A 355 -21.12 -13.57 31.13
N CYS A 356 -20.56 -14.77 31.33
CA CYS A 356 -20.57 -15.40 32.65
C CYS A 356 -19.79 -14.55 33.67
N LEU A 357 -18.68 -13.93 33.27
CA LEU A 357 -17.91 -13.07 34.15
C LEU A 357 -18.69 -11.80 34.54
N SER A 358 -19.34 -11.12 33.60
CA SER A 358 -20.16 -9.93 33.87
C SER A 358 -21.43 -10.23 34.66
N ARG A 359 -21.90 -11.48 34.64
CA ARG A 359 -23.03 -11.94 35.47
C ARG A 359 -22.68 -12.01 36.97
N TYR A 360 -21.43 -12.32 37.31
CA TYR A 360 -21.01 -12.51 38.71
C TYR A 360 -20.05 -11.43 39.23
N TYR A 361 -19.37 -10.71 38.34
CA TYR A 361 -18.34 -9.74 38.70
C TYR A 361 -18.43 -8.47 37.85
N ARG A 362 -18.16 -7.33 38.47
CA ARG A 362 -17.92 -6.07 37.77
C ARG A 362 -16.71 -5.34 38.29
N VAL A 363 -16.25 -4.38 37.48
CA VAL A 363 -15.25 -3.41 37.89
C VAL A 363 -15.85 -2.51 38.99
N PRO A 364 -15.12 -2.24 40.08
CA PRO A 364 -15.56 -1.30 41.12
C PRO A 364 -15.77 0.10 40.53
N ARG A 365 -16.85 0.78 40.94
CA ARG A 365 -17.07 2.19 40.60
C ARG A 365 -16.16 3.09 41.45
N SER A 366 -16.01 4.36 41.06
CA SER A 366 -15.20 5.32 41.82
C SER A 366 -15.68 5.39 43.28
N GLY A 367 -14.76 5.25 44.24
CA GLY A 367 -15.07 5.22 45.68
C GLY A 367 -15.55 3.87 46.25
N GLU A 368 -15.77 2.86 45.41
CA GLU A 368 -16.30 1.57 45.86
C GLU A 368 -15.20 0.60 46.33
N VAL A 369 -15.46 -0.09 47.45
CA VAL A 369 -14.54 -1.10 48.00
C VAL A 369 -14.63 -2.38 47.17
N GLY A 370 -13.62 -2.63 46.34
CA GLY A 370 -13.50 -3.86 45.56
C GLY A 370 -12.68 -4.91 46.31
N LYS A 371 -13.06 -6.18 46.19
CA LYS A 371 -12.29 -7.32 46.72
C LYS A 371 -11.21 -7.71 45.72
N TRP A 372 -10.05 -8.11 46.24
CA TRP A 372 -8.94 -8.58 45.43
C TRP A 372 -8.99 -10.10 45.31
N HIS A 373 -9.03 -10.60 44.08
CA HIS A 373 -8.97 -12.02 43.79
C HIS A 373 -7.85 -12.30 42.79
N THR A 374 -7.11 -13.39 42.97
CA THR A 374 -6.14 -13.83 41.96
C THR A 374 -6.86 -14.27 40.69
N VAL A 375 -6.18 -14.15 39.54
CA VAL A 375 -6.70 -14.62 38.25
C VAL A 375 -7.10 -16.11 38.34
N THR A 376 -6.29 -16.93 39.02
CA THR A 376 -6.56 -18.35 39.24
C THR A 376 -7.81 -18.57 40.09
N ALA A 377 -7.97 -17.85 41.21
CA ALA A 377 -9.14 -18.01 42.06
C ALA A 377 -10.44 -17.64 41.34
N LEU A 378 -10.42 -16.58 40.53
CA LEU A 378 -11.57 -16.20 39.70
C LEU A 378 -11.86 -17.24 38.63
N TYR A 379 -10.82 -17.76 37.96
CA TYR A 379 -10.94 -18.82 36.97
C TYR A 379 -11.59 -20.08 37.56
N ASP A 380 -11.12 -20.57 38.72
CA ASP A 380 -11.65 -21.76 39.36
C ASP A 380 -13.09 -21.58 39.86
N ARG A 381 -13.43 -20.36 40.29
CA ARG A 381 -14.79 -20.04 40.75
C ARG A 381 -15.76 -19.97 39.55
N LEU A 382 -15.34 -19.38 38.44
CA LEU A 382 -16.13 -19.35 37.21
C LEU A 382 -16.24 -20.73 36.56
N ARG A 383 -15.19 -21.57 36.63
CA ARG A 383 -15.23 -22.96 36.17
C ARG A 383 -16.28 -23.78 36.93
N ARG A 384 -16.46 -23.51 38.22
CA ARG A 384 -17.52 -24.13 39.04
C ARG A 384 -18.91 -23.62 38.72
N ARG A 385 -19.09 -22.31 38.51
CA ARG A 385 -20.41 -21.70 38.25
C ARG A 385 -20.89 -21.84 36.79
N CYS A 386 -19.98 -21.79 35.82
CA CYS A 386 -20.26 -21.88 34.38
C CYS A 386 -19.25 -22.81 33.67
N PRO A 387 -19.28 -24.13 33.93
CA PRO A 387 -18.30 -25.05 33.34
C PRO A 387 -18.31 -25.06 31.81
N ALA A 388 -19.46 -24.80 31.18
CA ALA A 388 -19.58 -24.71 29.72
C ALA A 388 -18.84 -23.49 29.14
N ALA A 389 -18.93 -22.31 29.79
CA ALA A 389 -18.32 -21.07 29.31
C ALA A 389 -16.79 -21.03 29.46
N VAL A 390 -16.24 -21.84 30.37
CA VAL A 390 -14.80 -21.91 30.68
C VAL A 390 -14.13 -23.11 29.97
N ARG A 391 -14.91 -23.98 29.31
CA ARG A 391 -14.40 -25.19 28.67
C ARG A 391 -13.36 -24.86 27.59
N GLY A 392 -12.17 -25.44 27.68
CA GLY A 392 -11.09 -25.25 26.71
C GLY A 392 -10.35 -23.91 26.79
N VAL A 393 -10.71 -23.04 27.75
CA VAL A 393 -10.03 -21.75 27.95
C VAL A 393 -8.80 -21.95 28.84
N SER A 394 -7.62 -21.54 28.38
CA SER A 394 -6.42 -21.55 29.23
C SER A 394 -6.42 -20.39 30.23
N LEU A 395 -5.70 -20.53 31.35
CA LEU A 395 -5.59 -19.46 32.36
C LEU A 395 -5.03 -18.14 31.78
N GLN A 396 -4.14 -18.25 30.80
CA GLN A 396 -3.60 -17.09 30.07
C GLN A 396 -4.65 -16.42 29.17
N ALA A 397 -5.48 -17.21 28.48
CA ALA A 397 -6.60 -16.68 27.70
C ALA A 397 -7.63 -16.00 28.61
N PHE A 398 -7.96 -16.63 29.74
CA PHE A 398 -8.81 -16.03 30.77
C PHE A 398 -8.26 -14.69 31.26
N GLY A 399 -6.99 -14.64 31.66
CA GLY A 399 -6.36 -13.39 32.13
C GLY A 399 -6.27 -12.28 31.07
N ARG A 400 -6.27 -12.63 29.77
CA ARG A 400 -6.41 -11.63 28.68
C ARG A 400 -7.84 -11.10 28.60
N GLU A 401 -8.85 -11.96 28.71
CA GLU A 401 -10.25 -11.57 28.66
C GLU A 401 -10.66 -10.69 29.85
N VAL A 402 -10.17 -11.00 31.06
CA VAL A 402 -10.46 -10.16 32.22
C VAL A 402 -9.86 -8.75 32.07
N ARG A 403 -8.66 -8.64 31.52
CA ARG A 403 -8.06 -7.34 31.21
C ARG A 403 -8.81 -6.58 30.12
N SER A 404 -9.29 -7.29 29.10
CA SER A 404 -10.06 -6.70 28.00
C SER A 404 -11.41 -6.14 28.45
N LEU A 405 -11.96 -6.65 29.55
CA LEU A 405 -13.15 -6.16 30.24
C LEU A 405 -12.91 -4.93 31.14
N GLY A 406 -11.67 -4.44 31.24
CA GLY A 406 -11.33 -3.24 32.00
C GLY A 406 -11.06 -3.47 33.50
N PHE A 407 -10.93 -4.72 33.93
CA PHE A 407 -10.55 -5.02 35.32
C PHE A 407 -9.08 -4.67 35.56
N SER A 408 -8.83 -3.93 36.64
CA SER A 408 -7.48 -3.49 37.02
C SER A 408 -6.68 -4.66 37.59
N VAL A 409 -5.51 -4.93 36.99
CA VAL A 409 -4.54 -5.91 37.50
C VAL A 409 -3.51 -5.18 38.36
N SER A 410 -3.22 -5.71 39.53
CA SER A 410 -2.10 -5.28 40.38
C SER A 410 -1.26 -6.51 40.75
N HIS A 411 0.06 -6.39 40.60
CA HIS A 411 0.97 -7.40 41.10
C HIS A 411 1.01 -7.32 42.64
N ARG A 412 0.74 -8.43 43.33
CA ARG A 412 0.75 -8.54 44.80
C ARG A 412 1.62 -9.72 45.23
N ARG A 413 1.86 -9.89 46.54
CA ARG A 413 2.69 -10.98 47.10
C ARG A 413 2.28 -12.39 46.65
N CYS A 414 1.00 -12.59 46.32
CA CYS A 414 0.42 -13.83 45.83
C CYS A 414 0.26 -13.89 44.28
N GLY A 415 0.96 -13.01 43.55
CA GLY A 415 0.89 -12.89 42.09
C GLY A 415 -0.10 -11.83 41.60
N ASN A 416 -0.50 -11.94 40.33
CA ASN A 416 -1.42 -10.99 39.69
C ASN A 416 -2.83 -11.09 40.30
N SER A 417 -3.26 -10.01 40.96
CA SER A 417 -4.58 -9.89 41.58
C SER A 417 -5.44 -8.87 40.84
N LEU A 418 -6.72 -9.18 40.74
CA LEU A 418 -7.75 -8.38 40.10
C LEU A 418 -8.65 -7.78 41.15
N ARG A 419 -8.98 -6.49 40.99
CA ARG A 419 -9.96 -5.82 41.85
C ARG A 419 -11.35 -6.00 41.22
N VAL A 420 -12.26 -6.67 41.94
CA VAL A 420 -13.61 -7.00 41.47
C VAL A 420 -14.65 -6.69 42.55
N VAL A 421 -15.89 -6.44 42.11
CA VAL A 421 -17.07 -6.47 42.98
C VAL A 421 -17.91 -7.67 42.55
N GLU A 422 -18.23 -8.54 43.50
CA GLU A 422 -19.13 -9.69 43.28
C GLU A 422 -20.58 -9.17 43.30
N MET A 423 -21.37 -9.55 42.30
CA MET A 423 -22.78 -9.16 42.15
C MET A 423 -23.74 -10.10 42.85
#